data_AF-A0A7C1H525-F1
#
_entry.id   AF-A0A7C1H525-F1
#
_cell.length_a   1.000
_cell.length_b   1.000
_cell.length_c   1.000
_cell.angle_alpha   90.00
_cell.angle_beta   90.00
_cell.angle_gamma   90.00
#
_symmetry.space_group_name_H-M   'P 1'
#
loop_
_entity.id
_entity.type
_entity.pdbx_description
1 polymer ?
#
loop_
_entity_poly.entity_id
_entity_poly.type
_entity_poly.pdbx_seq_one_letter_code
_entity_poly.pdbx_strand_id
1 'polypeptide(L)' 'MRAIDIPQIKKLSIPEKILLIEDMWDEIVSEEPLIPVPESHIKELDTRLAKSKLVQGKLLSLDELQARIAERK' A
#
# COMPACT_ATOMS: atom_id res chain seq x y z
N MET A 1 9.93 -21.32 -2.07
CA MET A 1 10.71 -21.04 -3.29
C MET A 1 10.91 -19.54 -3.37
N ARG A 2 12.15 -19.05 -3.52
CA ARG A 2 12.44 -17.62 -3.66
C ARG A 2 12.66 -17.29 -5.14
N ALA A 3 12.41 -16.05 -5.54
CA ALA A 3 12.66 -15.60 -6.91
C ALA A 3 14.11 -15.87 -7.38
N ILE A 4 15.09 -15.85 -6.46
CA ILE A 4 16.49 -16.16 -6.75
C ILE A 4 16.75 -17.62 -7.11
N ASP A 5 15.83 -18.51 -6.75
CA ASP A 5 15.87 -19.95 -7.03
C ASP A 5 15.32 -20.25 -8.44
N ILE A 6 14.84 -19.25 -9.18
CA ILE A 6 14.22 -19.35 -10.51
C ILE A 6 15.13 -18.66 -11.54
N PRO A 7 15.98 -19.40 -12.27
CA PRO A 7 16.94 -18.82 -13.22
C PRO A 7 16.29 -17.94 -14.30
N GLN A 8 15.06 -18.23 -14.69
CA GLN A 8 14.29 -17.49 -15.69
C GLN A 8 13.99 -16.06 -15.23
N ILE A 9 13.64 -15.87 -13.95
CA ILE A 9 13.36 -14.53 -13.39
C ILE A 9 14.62 -13.67 -13.40
N LYS A 10 15.82 -14.26 -13.23
CA LYS A 10 17.08 -13.51 -13.30
C LYS A 10 17.35 -12.96 -14.70
N LYS A 11 16.89 -13.64 -15.75
CA LYS A 11 17.10 -13.24 -17.15
C LYS A 11 16.21 -12.10 -17.61
N LEU A 12 15.12 -11.82 -16.89
CA LEU A 12 14.22 -10.72 -17.20
C LEU A 12 14.90 -9.36 -16.97
N SER A 13 14.66 -8.45 -17.91
CA SER A 13 14.93 -7.02 -17.75
C SER A 13 14.08 -6.42 -16.61
N ILE A 14 14.41 -5.21 -16.17
CA ILE A 14 13.63 -4.54 -15.12
C ILE A 14 12.17 -4.30 -15.54
N PRO A 15 11.86 -3.81 -16.76
CA PRO A 15 10.47 -3.68 -17.20
C PRO A 15 9.70 -5.00 -17.18
N GLU A 16 10.30 -6.10 -17.65
CA GLU A 16 9.66 -7.42 -17.65
C GLU A 16 9.42 -7.96 -16.23
N LYS A 17 10.31 -7.66 -15.28
CA LYS A 17 10.11 -8.00 -13.87
C LYS A 17 8.94 -7.23 -13.26
N ILE A 18 8.76 -5.97 -13.64
CA ILE A 18 7.63 -5.15 -13.17
C ILE A 18 6.32 -5.76 -13.67
N LEU A 19 6.21 -6.05 -14.98
CA LEU A 19 5.02 -6.67 -15.56
C LEU A 19 4.71 -8.03 -14.92
N LEU A 20 5.73 -8.86 -14.70
CA LEU A 20 5.54 -10.15 -14.03
C LEU A 20 4.99 -9.98 -12.61
N ILE A 21 5.47 -8.99 -11.85
CA ILE A 21 4.99 -8.72 -10.50
C ILE A 21 3.54 -8.20 -10.53
N GLU A 22 3.18 -7.39 -11.52
CA GLU A 22 1.81 -6.91 -11.71
C GLU A 22 0.86 -8.08 -12.00
N ASP A 23 1.18 -8.93 -12.97
CA ASP A 23 0.37 -10.11 -13.31
C ASP A 23 0.20 -11.06 -12.11
N MET A 24 1.29 -11.31 -11.37
CA MET A 24 1.25 -12.13 -10.16
C MET A 24 0.41 -11.50 -9.04
N TRP A 25 0.44 -10.17 -8.91
CA TRP A 25 -0.38 -9.49 -7.93
C TRP A 25 -1.87 -9.57 -8.27
N ASP A 26 -2.23 -9.43 -9.53
CA ASP A 26 -3.61 -9.59 -9.99
C ASP A 26 -4.13 -11.02 -9.71
N GLU A 27 -3.28 -12.04 -9.92
CA GLU A 27 -3.60 -13.43 -9.57
C GLU A 27 -3.83 -13.60 -8.06
N ILE A 28 -2.92 -13.08 -7.21
CA ILE A 28 -3.06 -13.16 -5.75
C ILE A 28 -4.33 -12.44 -5.26
N VAL A 29 -4.66 -11.28 -5.84
CA VAL A 29 -5.89 -10.54 -5.51
C VAL A 29 -7.13 -11.34 -5.91
N SER A 30 -7.10 -12.09 -7.02
CA SER A 30 -8.23 -12.95 -7.40
C SER A 30 -8.49 -14.07 -6.38
N GLU A 31 -7.47 -14.41 -5.59
CA GLU A 31 -7.52 -15.38 -4.48
C GLU A 31 -7.76 -14.71 -3.10
N GLU A 32 -8.20 -13.45 -3.05
CA GLU A 32 -8.45 -12.68 -1.81
C GLU A 32 -9.12 -13.47 -0.66
N PRO A 33 -10.12 -14.35 -0.89
CA PRO A 33 -10.75 -15.13 0.18
C PRO A 33 -9.81 -16.14 0.88
N LEU A 34 -8.69 -16.49 0.27
CA LEU A 34 -7.71 -17.46 0.78
C LEU A 34 -6.65 -16.84 1.68
N ILE A 35 -6.56 -15.51 1.74
CA ILE A 35 -5.57 -14.80 2.57
C ILE A 35 -6.23 -14.41 3.89
N PRO A 36 -5.95 -15.14 5.01
CA PRO A 36 -6.59 -14.84 6.27
C PRO A 36 -6.10 -13.49 6.81
N VAL A 37 -7.01 -12.53 6.95
CA VAL A 37 -6.75 -11.28 7.67
C VAL A 37 -7.08 -11.49 9.15
N PRO A 38 -6.11 -11.35 10.07
CA PRO A 38 -6.39 -11.49 11.50
C PRO A 38 -7.45 -10.50 11.97
N GLU A 39 -8.35 -10.95 12.86
CA GLU A 39 -9.40 -10.08 13.43
C GLU A 39 -8.83 -8.83 14.11
N SER A 40 -7.63 -8.93 14.71
CA SER A 40 -6.94 -7.79 15.31
C SER A 40 -6.61 -6.70 14.29
N HIS A 41 -6.26 -7.06 13.06
CA HIS A 41 -5.97 -6.12 11.99
C HIS A 41 -7.26 -5.46 11.49
N ILE A 42 -8.33 -6.25 11.31
CA ILE A 42 -9.65 -5.75 10.92
C ILE A 42 -10.13 -4.71 11.95
N LYS A 43 -10.07 -5.05 13.24
CA LYS A 43 -10.50 -4.16 14.33
C LYS A 43 -9.69 -2.85 14.38
N GLU A 44 -8.39 -2.91 14.14
CA GLU A 44 -7.55 -1.70 14.07
C GLU A 44 -7.93 -0.84 12.85
N LEU A 45 -8.17 -1.45 11.69
CA LEU A 45 -8.61 -0.75 10.48
C LEU A 45 -9.96 -0.07 10.71
N ASP A 46 -10.92 -0.76 11.32
CA ASP A 46 -12.23 -0.20 11.68
C ASP A 46 -12.11 0.97 12.65
N THR A 47 -11.24 0.84 13.66
CA THR A 47 -10.95 1.91 14.63
C THR A 47 -10.39 3.15 13.94
N ARG A 48 -9.42 2.98 13.03
CA ARG A 48 -8.83 4.08 12.27
C ARG A 48 -9.82 4.72 11.32
N LEU A 49 -10.65 3.92 10.65
CA LEU A 49 -11.68 4.40 9.74
C LEU A 49 -12.76 5.20 10.49
N ALA A 50 -13.18 4.75 11.67
CA ALA A 50 -14.09 5.50 12.51
C ALA A 50 -13.46 6.84 12.93
N LYS A 51 -12.18 6.83 13.34
CA LYS A 51 -11.45 8.05 13.71
C LYS A 51 -11.28 9.01 12.54
N SER A 52 -11.02 8.53 11.32
CA SER A 52 -10.88 9.41 10.13
C SER A 52 -12.22 9.97 9.64
N LYS A 53 -13.34 9.28 9.88
CA LYS A 53 -14.68 9.82 9.62
C LYS A 53 -15.07 10.90 10.64
N LEU A 54 -14.69 10.73 11.91
CA LEU A 54 -14.96 11.68 12.98
C LEU A 54 -14.02 12.89 12.94
N VAL A 55 -12.75 12.65 12.63
CA VAL A 55 -11.75 13.66 12.35
C VAL A 55 -11.70 13.77 10.84
N GLN A 56 -12.64 14.53 10.27
CA GLN A 56 -12.44 15.11 8.95
C GLN A 56 -11.24 16.05 9.10
N GLY A 57 -10.04 15.46 9.05
CA GLY A 57 -8.79 16.17 9.28
C GLY A 57 -8.83 17.34 8.33
N LYS A 58 -8.77 18.56 8.88
CA LYS A 58 -8.74 19.77 8.07
C LYS A 58 -7.52 19.62 7.16
N LEU A 59 -7.76 19.19 5.92
CA LEU A 59 -6.72 19.09 4.92
C LEU A 59 -6.21 20.51 4.74
N LEU A 60 -4.92 20.70 4.90
CA LEU A 60 -4.32 22.00 4.65
C LEU A 60 -4.42 22.27 3.15
N SER A 61 -4.84 23.49 2.79
CA SER A 61 -4.54 23.98 1.46
C SER A 61 -3.01 24.06 1.26
N LEU A 62 -2.56 24.13 0.01
CA LEU A 62 -1.14 24.31 -0.27
C LEU A 62 -0.59 25.59 0.41
N ASP A 63 -1.39 26.65 0.47
CA ASP A 63 -1.02 27.90 1.14
C ASP A 63 -0.89 27.72 2.66
N GLU A 64 -1.83 26.99 3.30
CA GLU A 64 -1.78 26.67 4.73
C GLU A 64 -0.58 25.79 5.07
N LEU A 65 -0.22 24.86 4.19
CA LEU A 65 0.96 24.02 4.34
C LEU A 65 2.26 24.84 4.26
N GLN A 66 2.37 25.71 3.25
CA GLN A 66 3.55 26.57 3.05
C GLN A 66 3.76 27.51 4.22
N ALA A 67 2.69 28.14 4.73
CA ALA A 67 2.75 29.02 5.90
C ALA A 67 3.30 28.28 7.14
N ARG A 68 2.78 27.07 7.39
CA ARG A 68 3.22 26.26 8.55
C ARG A 68 4.66 25.76 8.46
N ILE A 69 5.18 25.54 7.25
CA ILE A 69 6.59 25.20 7.03
C ILE A 69 7.47 26.43 7.24
N ALA A 70 7.01 27.61 6.81
CA ALA A 70 7.74 28.87 7.00
C ALA A 70 7.87 29.25 8.48
N GLU A 71 6.84 29.02 9.30
CA GLU A 71 6.86 29.26 10.76
C GLU A 71 7.82 28.36 11.55
N ARG A 72 8.33 27.27 10.94
CA ARG A 72 9.28 26.34 11.58
C ARG A 72 10.74 26.69 11.32
N LYS A 73 11.02 27.73 10.53
CA LYS A 73 12.37 28.28 10.30
C LYS A 73 12.63 29.42 11.27
#